data_AF-A0A1R1PV39-F1
#
_entry.id   AF-A0A1R1PV39-F1
#
_cell.length_a   1.000
_cell.length_b   1.000
_cell.length_c   1.000
_cell.angle_alpha   90.00
_cell.angle_beta   90.00
_cell.angle_gamma   90.00
#
_symmetry.space_group_name_H-M   'P 1'
#
loop_
_entity.id
_entity.type
_entity.pdbx_description
1 polymer ?
#
loop_
_entity_poly.entity_id
_entity_poly.type
_entity_poly.pdbx_seq_one_letter_code
_entity_poly.pdbx_strand_id
1 'polypeptide(L)'
;MVEQSSEEILEGADQYDVAFLVVGDPYGATTHTDLVIRAREKNIEVKAIHNASIINAVGVTGLQLYKFGQVVSLVFYEEGGWTSMENRPTSWYDKIKENRKLGLHTLCLLDIKVKEQSIENLARNRKIYEPPRYMTVSQAAKILLETEEYKKEDAYGPNTLAIGVARVGADSQKIAVGTLEKLVDVDMGPPLHSLIIIGEEKGQQLHELELEYLKHYFV
;
A
#
# COMPACT_ATOMS: atom_id res chain seq x y z
N MET A 1 -7.27 -15.27 8.61
CA MET A 1 -7.08 -14.49 7.35
C MET A 1 -7.92 -15.16 6.26
N VAL A 2 -8.29 -14.49 5.17
CA VAL A 2 -9.20 -15.09 4.15
C VAL A 2 -8.64 -16.40 3.60
N GLU A 3 -7.32 -16.47 3.43
CA GLU A 3 -6.57 -17.62 2.93
C GLU A 3 -6.62 -18.82 3.86
N GLN A 4 -6.78 -18.59 5.17
CA GLN A 4 -6.86 -19.63 6.21
C GLN A 4 -8.30 -20.11 6.46
N SER A 5 -9.30 -19.34 6.02
CA SER A 5 -10.72 -19.61 6.26
C SER A 5 -11.49 -19.84 4.95
N SER A 6 -10.81 -20.12 3.83
CA SER A 6 -11.47 -20.29 2.54
C SER A 6 -12.47 -21.46 2.52
N GLU A 7 -12.19 -22.53 3.27
CA GLU A 7 -13.09 -23.67 3.42
C GLU A 7 -14.43 -23.25 4.02
N GLU A 8 -14.39 -22.47 5.11
CA GLU A 8 -15.56 -21.95 5.81
C GLU A 8 -16.32 -20.93 4.95
N ILE A 9 -15.60 -20.07 4.21
CA ILE A 9 -16.23 -19.07 3.32
C ILE A 9 -16.97 -19.73 2.15
N LEU A 10 -16.45 -20.84 1.63
CA LEU A 10 -17.04 -21.57 0.51
C LEU A 10 -18.04 -22.65 0.95
N GLU A 11 -18.24 -22.83 2.26
CA GLU A 11 -19.13 -23.86 2.79
C GLU A 11 -20.58 -23.60 2.33
N GLY A 12 -21.18 -24.60 1.69
CA GLY A 12 -22.55 -24.53 1.17
C GLY A 12 -22.76 -23.62 -0.04
N ALA A 13 -21.71 -22.99 -0.57
CA ALA A 13 -21.78 -22.16 -1.77
C ALA A 13 -22.09 -22.95 -3.05
N ASP A 14 -22.05 -24.29 -3.00
CA ASP A 14 -22.54 -25.20 -4.05
C ASP A 14 -24.05 -25.44 -3.99
N GLN A 15 -24.70 -25.10 -2.86
CA GLN A 15 -26.13 -25.36 -2.62
C GLN A 15 -26.97 -24.07 -2.58
N TYR A 16 -26.38 -22.95 -2.17
CA TYR A 16 -27.07 -21.65 -2.05
C TYR A 16 -26.13 -20.47 -2.30
N ASP A 17 -26.72 -19.30 -2.57
CA ASP A 17 -25.97 -18.07 -2.84
C ASP A 17 -25.26 -17.57 -1.58
N VAL A 18 -23.92 -17.44 -1.66
CA VAL A 18 -23.08 -16.88 -0.59
C VAL A 18 -22.46 -15.56 -1.05
N ALA A 19 -22.58 -14.52 -0.22
CA ALA A 19 -21.98 -13.22 -0.48
C ALA A 19 -20.78 -12.95 0.43
N PHE A 20 -19.62 -12.68 -0.18
CA PHE A 20 -18.39 -12.31 0.53
C PHE A 20 -18.09 -10.82 0.31
N LEU A 21 -18.27 -10.01 1.35
CA LEU A 21 -18.11 -8.55 1.30
C LEU A 21 -16.69 -8.16 1.72
N VAL A 22 -16.04 -7.34 0.90
CA VAL A 22 -14.68 -6.84 1.13
C VAL A 22 -14.64 -5.33 1.06
N VAL A 23 -13.63 -4.73 1.69
CA VAL A 23 -13.38 -3.29 1.57
C VAL A 23 -12.79 -3.00 0.19
N GLY A 24 -13.37 -2.03 -0.51
CA GLY A 24 -12.92 -1.61 -1.83
C GLY A 24 -13.32 -2.61 -2.93
N ASP A 25 -12.42 -2.84 -3.88
CA ASP A 25 -12.63 -3.77 -4.99
C ASP A 25 -12.02 -5.15 -4.69
N PRO A 26 -12.71 -6.26 -5.02
CA PRO A 26 -12.22 -7.62 -4.75
C PRO A 26 -10.88 -7.94 -5.41
N TYR A 27 -10.45 -7.24 -6.47
CA TYR A 27 -9.18 -7.50 -7.17
C TYR A 27 -8.19 -6.34 -7.07
N GLY A 28 -8.59 -5.21 -6.51
CA GLY A 28 -7.85 -3.96 -6.59
C GLY A 28 -6.56 -3.87 -5.78
N ALA A 29 -6.19 -4.86 -4.97
CA ALA A 29 -4.88 -5.01 -4.29
C ALA A 29 -4.98 -6.12 -3.23
N THR A 30 -5.54 -7.27 -3.61
CA THR A 30 -5.87 -8.32 -2.66
C THR A 30 -5.43 -9.68 -3.19
N THR A 31 -5.42 -10.65 -2.29
CA THR A 31 -5.16 -12.07 -2.58
C THR A 31 -6.45 -12.84 -2.89
N HIS A 32 -7.61 -12.18 -2.99
CA HIS A 32 -8.91 -12.86 -3.16
C HIS A 32 -9.02 -13.67 -4.46
N THR A 33 -8.15 -13.44 -5.44
CA THR A 33 -8.03 -14.32 -6.61
C THR A 33 -7.76 -15.78 -6.20
N ASP A 34 -7.04 -16.04 -5.11
CA ASP A 34 -6.85 -17.39 -4.55
C ASP A 34 -8.18 -18.03 -4.13
N LEU A 35 -9.07 -17.27 -3.47
CA LEU A 35 -10.41 -17.74 -3.12
C LEU A 35 -11.23 -18.11 -4.36
N VAL A 36 -11.14 -17.32 -5.43
CA VAL A 36 -11.80 -17.59 -6.71
C VAL A 36 -11.23 -18.85 -7.38
N ILE A 37 -9.92 -19.08 -7.29
CA ILE A 37 -9.28 -20.30 -7.81
C ILE A 37 -9.81 -21.53 -7.05
N ARG A 38 -9.81 -21.50 -5.71
CA ARG A 38 -10.32 -22.61 -4.88
C ARG A 38 -11.80 -22.88 -5.12
N ALA A 39 -12.62 -21.85 -5.30
CA ALA A 39 -14.02 -21.99 -5.66
C ALA A 39 -14.20 -22.74 -7.00
N ARG A 40 -13.41 -22.36 -8.02
CA ARG A 40 -13.42 -23.01 -9.34
C ARG A 40 -12.98 -24.46 -9.29
N GLU A 41 -11.97 -24.80 -8.48
CA GLU A 41 -11.55 -26.19 -8.25
C GLU A 41 -12.67 -27.05 -7.63
N LYS A 42 -13.58 -26.43 -6.86
CA LYS A 42 -14.78 -27.05 -6.31
C LYS A 42 -16.01 -26.95 -7.24
N ASN A 43 -15.85 -26.46 -8.48
CA ASN A 43 -16.93 -26.19 -9.44
C ASN A 43 -18.02 -25.23 -8.91
N ILE A 44 -17.66 -24.31 -8.02
CA ILE A 44 -18.55 -23.26 -7.52
C ILE A 44 -18.47 -22.06 -8.47
N GLU A 45 -19.63 -21.59 -8.95
CA GLU A 45 -19.69 -20.39 -9.79
C GLU A 45 -19.42 -19.14 -8.93
N VAL A 46 -18.52 -18.28 -9.41
CA VAL A 46 -18.17 -17.03 -8.71
C VAL A 46 -18.49 -15.84 -9.60
N LYS A 47 -19.30 -14.92 -9.06
CA LYS A 47 -19.59 -13.62 -9.68
C LYS A 47 -18.91 -12.51 -8.88
N ALA A 48 -17.97 -11.81 -9.51
CA ALA A 48 -17.39 -10.61 -8.90
C ALA A 48 -18.27 -9.39 -9.13
N ILE A 49 -18.47 -8.60 -8.06
CA ILE A 49 -19.13 -7.30 -8.12
C ILE A 49 -18.06 -6.25 -7.78
N HIS A 50 -17.75 -5.40 -8.75
CA HIS A 50 -16.68 -4.40 -8.63
C HIS A 50 -17.11 -3.18 -7.82
N ASN A 51 -16.12 -2.45 -7.30
CA ASN A 51 -16.32 -1.21 -6.56
C ASN A 51 -15.13 -0.25 -6.74
N ALA A 52 -15.14 0.89 -6.05
CA ALA A 52 -13.99 1.79 -5.98
C ALA A 52 -12.77 1.09 -5.33
N SER A 53 -11.57 1.41 -5.80
CA SER A 53 -10.29 0.88 -5.28
C SER A 53 -9.34 2.03 -4.97
N ILE A 54 -8.42 1.86 -4.04
CA ILE A 54 -7.35 2.86 -3.86
C ILE A 54 -6.52 3.05 -5.15
N ILE A 55 -6.39 2.01 -6.00
CA ILE A 55 -5.67 2.09 -7.27
C ILE A 55 -6.24 3.16 -8.21
N ASN A 56 -7.57 3.31 -8.27
CA ASN A 56 -8.19 4.33 -9.11
C ASN A 56 -8.51 5.61 -8.34
N ALA A 57 -8.93 5.50 -7.07
CA ALA A 57 -9.30 6.63 -6.24
C ALA A 57 -8.12 7.57 -5.92
N VAL A 58 -6.87 7.10 -6.03
CA VAL A 58 -5.67 7.94 -5.89
C VAL A 58 -5.61 9.08 -6.92
N GLY A 59 -6.39 9.03 -8.00
CA GLY A 59 -6.59 10.14 -8.92
C GLY A 59 -7.10 11.42 -8.26
N VAL A 60 -7.62 11.33 -7.03
CA VAL A 60 -7.95 12.49 -6.18
C VAL A 60 -6.76 13.41 -5.89
N THR A 61 -5.53 12.93 -6.11
CA THR A 61 -4.30 13.74 -6.01
C THR A 61 -4.07 14.66 -7.21
N GLY A 62 -4.94 14.60 -8.23
CA GLY A 62 -4.77 15.35 -9.49
C GLY A 62 -3.74 14.73 -10.43
N LEU A 63 -2.99 13.72 -9.99
CA LEU A 63 -2.08 12.96 -10.83
C LEU A 63 -2.83 12.13 -11.87
N GLN A 64 -2.26 12.08 -13.08
CA GLN A 64 -2.84 11.33 -14.18
C GLN A 64 -2.63 9.83 -13.95
N LEU A 65 -3.73 9.08 -13.84
CA LEU A 65 -3.69 7.63 -13.52
C LEU A 65 -2.86 6.81 -14.51
N TYR A 66 -2.82 7.19 -15.79
CA TYR A 66 -2.01 6.50 -16.80
C TYR A 66 -0.49 6.76 -16.66
N LYS A 67 -0.07 7.70 -15.80
CA LYS A 67 1.33 7.95 -15.44
C LYS A 67 1.77 7.18 -14.19
N PHE A 68 0.94 6.28 -13.66
CA PHE A 68 1.35 5.37 -12.60
C PHE A 68 1.99 4.11 -13.18
N GLY A 69 3.12 3.72 -12.62
CA GLY A 69 3.81 2.48 -12.93
C GLY A 69 3.39 1.33 -12.02
N GLN A 70 4.31 0.41 -11.76
CA GLN A 70 4.05 -0.73 -10.87
C GLN A 70 3.69 -0.25 -9.46
N VAL A 71 2.55 -0.72 -8.93
CA VAL A 71 2.15 -0.52 -7.53
C VAL A 71 3.02 -1.39 -6.62
N VAL A 72 3.45 -0.85 -5.49
CA VAL A 72 4.30 -1.57 -4.52
C VAL A 72 3.64 -1.63 -3.15
N SER A 73 4.12 -2.54 -2.28
CA SER A 73 3.69 -2.64 -0.88
C SER A 73 4.90 -2.48 0.03
N LEU A 74 4.85 -1.50 0.93
CA LEU A 74 5.83 -1.34 1.99
C LEU A 74 5.37 -2.13 3.19
N VAL A 75 6.30 -2.85 3.80
CA VAL A 75 6.06 -3.70 4.97
C VAL A 75 6.81 -3.16 6.18
N PHE A 76 6.29 -3.40 7.37
CA PHE A 76 7.02 -3.02 8.59
C PHE A 76 8.35 -3.77 8.69
N TYR A 77 9.38 -3.09 9.17
CA TYR A 77 10.58 -3.74 9.68
C TYR A 77 10.28 -4.20 11.11
N GLU A 78 9.94 -5.46 11.27
CA GLU A 78 9.62 -6.02 12.58
C GLU A 78 10.77 -5.87 13.58
N GLU A 79 10.44 -5.42 14.79
CA GLU A 79 11.32 -5.44 15.95
C GLU A 79 11.51 -6.90 16.39
N GLY A 80 12.60 -7.54 15.95
CA GLY A 80 13.03 -8.85 16.43
C GLY A 80 13.37 -9.90 15.37
N GLY A 81 12.86 -9.76 14.14
CA GLY A 81 13.16 -10.67 13.03
C GLY A 81 14.25 -10.15 12.08
N TRP A 82 14.42 -8.84 12.01
CA TRP A 82 15.31 -8.18 11.06
C TRP A 82 16.37 -7.37 11.81
N THR A 83 17.43 -8.06 12.22
CA THR A 83 18.49 -7.49 13.08
C THR A 83 19.39 -6.50 12.35
N SER A 84 19.30 -6.44 11.02
CA SER A 84 20.20 -5.66 10.17
C SER A 84 19.53 -5.34 8.83
N MET A 85 20.03 -4.30 8.16
CA MET A 85 19.42 -3.79 6.93
C MET A 85 19.49 -4.79 5.78
N GLU A 86 20.54 -5.63 5.73
CA GLU A 86 20.67 -6.67 4.70
C GLU A 86 19.55 -7.70 4.70
N ASN A 87 18.91 -7.93 5.85
CA ASN A 87 17.83 -8.90 5.95
C ASN A 87 16.45 -8.25 5.75
N ARG A 88 16.33 -6.92 5.82
CA ARG A 88 15.03 -6.25 5.68
C ARG A 88 14.45 -6.41 4.26
N PRO A 89 13.14 -6.65 4.12
CA PRO A 89 12.50 -6.79 2.82
C PRO A 89 12.51 -5.47 2.04
N THR A 90 13.18 -5.47 0.88
CA THR A 90 13.34 -4.28 0.01
C THR A 90 12.94 -4.56 -1.44
N SER A 91 12.12 -5.58 -1.69
CA SER A 91 11.68 -5.97 -3.05
C SER A 91 10.89 -4.88 -3.79
N TRP A 92 10.35 -3.90 -3.05
CA TRP A 92 9.68 -2.73 -3.60
C TRP A 92 10.66 -1.66 -4.12
N TYR A 93 11.91 -1.65 -3.67
CA TYR A 93 12.88 -0.59 -3.97
C TYR A 93 13.20 -0.51 -5.46
N ASP A 94 13.53 -1.65 -6.07
CA ASP A 94 13.93 -1.70 -7.48
C ASP A 94 12.77 -1.29 -8.40
N LYS A 95 11.53 -1.58 -7.99
CA LYS A 95 10.32 -1.17 -8.71
C LYS A 95 10.08 0.33 -8.63
N ILE A 96 10.27 0.95 -7.46
CA ILE A 96 10.20 2.42 -7.33
C ILE A 96 11.26 3.06 -8.21
N LYS A 97 12.50 2.54 -8.17
CA LYS A 97 13.61 3.02 -8.99
C LYS A 97 13.30 2.93 -10.49
N GLU A 98 12.77 1.79 -10.95
CA GLU A 98 12.39 1.58 -12.34
C GLU A 98 11.29 2.56 -12.78
N ASN A 99 10.20 2.66 -12.00
CA ASN A 99 9.12 3.60 -12.29
C ASN A 99 9.64 5.03 -12.39
N ARG A 100 10.45 5.48 -11.41
CA ARG A 100 11.00 6.84 -11.42
C ARG A 100 11.89 7.10 -12.61
N LYS A 101 12.75 6.14 -12.99
CA LYS A 101 13.60 6.25 -14.19
C LYS A 101 12.78 6.45 -15.47
N LEU A 102 11.56 5.90 -15.51
CA LEU A 102 10.62 6.03 -16.62
C LEU A 102 9.66 7.24 -16.49
N GLY A 103 9.84 8.09 -15.47
CA GLY A 103 8.93 9.22 -15.21
C GLY A 103 7.56 8.82 -14.66
N LEU A 104 7.38 7.56 -14.24
CA LEU A 104 6.12 7.04 -13.71
C LEU A 104 6.00 7.23 -12.20
N HIS A 105 4.83 7.65 -11.74
CA HIS A 105 4.48 7.72 -10.33
C HIS A 105 4.33 6.31 -9.75
N THR A 106 4.70 6.14 -8.49
CA THR A 106 4.55 4.85 -7.80
C THR A 106 3.57 4.98 -6.66
N LEU A 107 2.46 4.26 -6.73
CA LEU A 107 1.56 4.08 -5.58
C LEU A 107 2.16 3.04 -4.63
N CYS A 108 2.43 3.47 -3.40
CA CYS A 108 2.93 2.67 -2.31
C CYS A 108 1.78 2.34 -1.35
N LEU A 109 1.32 1.10 -1.38
CA LEU A 109 0.42 0.54 -0.38
C LEU A 109 1.19 0.33 0.91
N LEU A 110 0.58 0.70 2.05
CA LEU A 110 1.24 0.66 3.35
C LEU A 110 0.71 -0.50 4.19
N ASP A 111 1.62 -1.16 4.91
CA ASP A 111 1.34 -2.39 5.63
C ASP A 111 0.18 -2.26 6.62
N ILE A 112 -0.58 -3.36 6.72
CA ILE A 112 -1.70 -3.52 7.64
C ILE A 112 -1.50 -4.82 8.41
N LYS A 113 -1.27 -4.68 9.70
CA LYS A 113 -0.98 -5.78 10.61
C LYS A 113 -2.20 -5.95 11.51
N VAL A 114 -3.11 -6.86 11.13
CA VAL A 114 -4.35 -7.16 11.85
C VAL A 114 -4.39 -8.62 12.28
N LYS A 115 -4.85 -8.91 13.50
CA LYS A 115 -4.95 -10.26 14.05
C LYS A 115 -3.62 -11.03 14.00
N GLU A 116 -2.50 -10.36 14.20
CA GLU A 116 -1.20 -11.01 14.36
C GLU A 116 -0.97 -11.45 15.81
N GLN A 117 -0.25 -12.55 15.99
CA GLN A 117 0.24 -12.98 17.29
C GLN A 117 1.69 -12.54 17.43
N SER A 118 2.11 -12.09 18.61
CA SER A 118 3.54 -11.88 18.87
C SER A 118 4.33 -13.17 18.66
N ILE A 119 5.62 -13.05 18.34
CA ILE A 119 6.52 -14.22 18.19
C ILE A 119 6.45 -15.12 19.42
N GLU A 120 6.38 -14.53 20.61
CA GLU A 120 6.23 -15.26 21.88
C GLU A 120 4.90 -16.02 21.95
N ASN A 121 3.79 -15.35 21.63
CA ASN A 121 2.46 -15.96 21.66
C ASN A 121 2.34 -17.08 20.61
N LEU A 122 2.94 -16.91 19.43
CA LEU A 122 3.02 -17.92 18.39
C LEU A 122 3.85 -19.13 18.84
N ALA A 123 5.06 -18.90 19.38
CA ALA A 123 5.95 -19.94 19.88
C ALA A 123 5.33 -20.75 21.04
N ARG A 124 4.45 -20.12 21.82
CA ARG A 124 3.72 -20.75 22.93
C ARG A 124 2.32 -21.24 22.55
N ASN A 125 1.96 -21.20 21.26
CA ASN A 125 0.65 -21.58 20.73
C ASN A 125 -0.54 -20.90 21.45
N ARG A 126 -0.34 -19.66 21.92
CA ARG A 126 -1.34 -18.84 22.61
C ARG A 126 -2.06 -17.99 21.58
N LYS A 127 -3.38 -18.16 21.45
CA LYS A 127 -4.26 -17.36 20.57
C LYS A 127 -4.53 -15.95 21.12
N ILE A 128 -3.46 -15.23 21.46
CA ILE A 128 -3.51 -13.84 21.91
C ILE A 128 -3.02 -12.98 20.74
N TYR A 129 -3.89 -12.08 20.28
CA TYR A 129 -3.64 -11.22 19.14
C TYR A 129 -3.23 -9.82 19.59
N GLU A 130 -2.26 -9.25 18.91
CA GLU A 130 -1.81 -7.88 19.08
C GLU A 130 -2.86 -6.88 18.54
N PRO A 131 -2.89 -5.65 19.06
CA PRO A 131 -3.75 -4.61 18.52
C PRO A 131 -3.39 -4.33 17.04
N PRO A 132 -4.38 -3.98 16.19
CA PRO A 132 -4.14 -3.60 14.82
C PRO A 132 -3.10 -2.49 14.68
N ARG A 133 -2.12 -2.68 13.79
CA ARG A 133 -1.16 -1.64 13.43
C ARG A 133 -1.30 -1.33 11.95
N TYR A 134 -1.29 -0.04 11.63
CA TYR A 134 -1.41 0.47 10.27
C TYR A 134 -0.23 1.40 10.02
N MET A 135 0.54 1.12 8.98
CA MET A 135 1.71 1.94 8.66
C MET A 135 1.28 3.35 8.23
N THR A 136 1.90 4.36 8.82
CA THR A 136 1.63 5.77 8.47
C THR A 136 2.52 6.26 7.34
N VAL A 137 2.14 7.38 6.71
CA VAL A 137 2.99 8.07 5.72
C VAL A 137 4.36 8.43 6.33
N SER A 138 4.37 8.94 7.56
CA SER A 138 5.59 9.26 8.31
C SER A 138 6.51 8.04 8.46
N GLN A 139 5.96 6.89 8.86
CA GLN A 139 6.73 5.65 8.99
C GLN A 139 7.23 5.15 7.63
N ALA A 140 6.40 5.21 6.59
CA ALA A 140 6.77 4.84 5.23
C ALA A 140 7.92 5.71 4.69
N ALA A 141 7.86 7.03 4.90
CA ALA A 141 8.91 7.96 4.51
C ALA A 141 10.25 7.65 5.22
N LYS A 142 10.22 7.34 6.52
CA LYS A 142 11.40 6.88 7.27
C LYS A 142 12.00 5.62 6.68
N ILE A 143 11.17 4.59 6.45
CA ILE A 143 11.58 3.31 5.84
C ILE A 143 12.25 3.53 4.47
N LEU A 144 11.67 4.39 3.63
CA LEU A 144 12.25 4.72 2.33
C LEU A 144 13.64 5.31 2.50
N LEU A 145 13.77 6.40 3.27
CA LEU A 145 15.04 7.11 3.46
C LEU A 145 16.12 6.22 4.07
N GLU A 146 15.79 5.43 5.09
CA GLU A 146 16.72 4.44 5.68
C GLU A 146 17.20 3.43 4.63
N THR A 147 16.32 2.99 3.73
CA THR A 147 16.66 2.00 2.69
C THR A 147 17.60 2.61 1.65
N GLU A 148 17.35 3.84 1.21
CA GLU A 148 18.24 4.54 0.28
C GLU A 148 19.60 4.82 0.92
N GLU A 149 19.65 5.24 2.19
CA GLU A 149 20.91 5.48 2.89
C GLU A 149 21.80 4.23 2.91
N TYR A 150 21.18 3.05 2.99
CA TYR A 150 21.87 1.77 2.91
C TYR A 150 22.23 1.36 1.47
N LYS A 151 21.26 1.36 0.56
CA LYS A 151 21.45 0.87 -0.82
C LYS A 151 22.28 1.82 -1.68
N LYS A 152 22.13 3.14 -1.51
CA LYS A 152 22.83 4.22 -2.22
C LYS A 152 22.81 4.04 -3.73
N GLU A 153 21.64 3.70 -4.26
CA GLU A 153 21.48 3.46 -5.70
C GLU A 153 20.74 4.59 -6.44
N ASP A 154 20.50 5.71 -5.75
CA ASP A 154 19.86 6.90 -6.31
C ASP A 154 18.45 6.57 -6.84
N ALA A 155 17.70 5.75 -6.10
CA ALA A 155 16.30 5.50 -6.42
C ALA A 155 15.45 6.70 -6.00
N TYR A 156 15.74 7.27 -4.84
CA TYR A 156 15.14 8.49 -4.33
C TYR A 156 16.02 9.13 -3.26
N GLY A 157 15.54 10.16 -2.58
CA GLY A 157 16.32 10.82 -1.54
C GLY A 157 15.49 11.84 -0.76
N PRO A 158 16.11 12.54 0.21
CA PRO A 158 15.42 13.49 1.09
C PRO A 158 14.55 14.51 0.36
N ASN A 159 15.04 15.02 -0.78
CA ASN A 159 14.38 16.03 -1.60
C ASN A 159 13.36 15.47 -2.62
N THR A 160 13.20 14.15 -2.70
CA THR A 160 12.24 13.54 -3.64
C THR A 160 10.83 13.96 -3.27
N LEU A 161 10.10 14.53 -4.21
CA LEU A 161 8.71 14.95 -4.02
C LEU A 161 7.81 13.71 -3.92
N ALA A 162 6.91 13.71 -2.93
CA ALA A 162 5.99 12.63 -2.66
C ALA A 162 4.65 13.17 -2.15
N ILE A 163 3.63 12.31 -2.17
CA ILE A 163 2.27 12.65 -1.74
C ILE A 163 1.81 11.62 -0.71
N GLY A 164 1.54 12.07 0.51
CA GLY A 164 0.79 11.30 1.48
C GLY A 164 -0.70 11.46 1.23
N VAL A 165 -1.45 10.36 1.20
CA VAL A 165 -2.91 10.38 1.20
C VAL A 165 -3.47 9.56 2.35
N ALA A 166 -4.57 10.02 2.93
CA ALA A 166 -5.24 9.35 4.03
C ALA A 166 -6.74 9.35 3.84
N ARG A 167 -7.38 8.21 4.15
CA ARG A 167 -8.84 8.04 4.18
C ARG A 167 -9.50 8.49 2.88
N VAL A 168 -8.91 8.10 1.75
CA VAL A 168 -9.39 8.46 0.41
C VAL A 168 -10.85 8.00 0.26
N GLY A 169 -11.72 8.91 -0.18
CA GLY A 169 -13.16 8.69 -0.33
C GLY A 169 -14.01 8.94 0.92
N ALA A 170 -13.42 9.27 2.08
CA ALA A 170 -14.15 9.67 3.28
C ALA A 170 -14.22 11.20 3.43
N ASP A 171 -15.17 11.71 4.20
CA ASP A 171 -15.28 13.16 4.50
C ASP A 171 -14.03 13.73 5.20
N SER A 172 -13.31 12.87 5.91
CA SER A 172 -12.05 13.21 6.59
C SER A 172 -10.81 12.97 5.74
N GLN A 173 -10.95 12.77 4.43
CA GLN A 173 -9.83 12.59 3.51
C GLN A 173 -8.78 13.69 3.68
N LYS A 174 -7.50 13.31 3.64
CA LYS A 174 -6.38 14.25 3.72
C LYS A 174 -5.34 13.93 2.66
N ILE A 175 -4.78 14.98 2.07
CA ILE A 175 -3.68 14.93 1.11
C ILE A 175 -2.59 15.88 1.61
N ALA A 176 -1.34 15.44 1.59
CA ALA A 176 -0.18 16.27 1.91
C ALA A 176 0.93 16.01 0.88
N VAL A 177 1.49 17.08 0.33
CA VAL A 177 2.54 17.06 -0.69
C VAL A 177 3.81 17.64 -0.10
N GLY A 178 4.91 16.92 -0.20
CA GLY A 178 6.17 17.38 0.38
C GLY A 178 7.33 16.54 -0.08
N THR A 179 8.54 16.97 0.27
CA THR A 179 9.71 16.12 0.10
C THR A 179 9.61 14.92 1.06
N LEU A 180 10.26 13.80 0.75
CA LEU A 180 10.31 12.65 1.64
C LEU A 180 10.78 13.05 3.05
N GLU A 181 11.77 13.94 3.16
CA GLU A 181 12.23 14.50 4.43
C GLU A 181 11.12 15.19 5.22
N LYS A 182 10.31 16.05 4.57
CA LYS A 182 9.18 16.70 5.24
C LYS A 182 8.09 15.71 5.66
N LEU A 183 7.84 14.69 4.84
CA LEU A 183 6.82 13.69 5.12
C LEU A 183 7.20 12.77 6.29
N VAL A 184 8.45 12.74 6.73
CA VAL A 184 8.87 12.01 7.95
C VAL A 184 8.11 12.49 9.19
N ASP A 185 7.71 13.75 9.25
CA ASP A 185 7.04 14.36 10.42
C ASP A 185 5.57 14.73 10.16
N VAL A 186 5.02 14.32 9.01
CA VAL A 186 3.63 14.67 8.65
C VAL A 186 2.61 13.91 9.50
N ASP A 187 1.68 14.65 10.11
CA ASP A 187 0.50 14.06 10.73
C ASP A 187 -0.65 13.99 9.72
N MET A 188 -0.97 12.78 9.29
CA MET A 188 -2.09 12.51 8.38
C MET A 188 -3.39 12.15 9.10
N GLY A 189 -3.37 12.03 10.43
CA GLY A 189 -4.47 11.55 11.25
C GLY A 189 -4.59 10.02 11.26
N PRO A 190 -5.80 9.47 11.50
CA PRO A 190 -6.01 8.02 11.61
C PRO A 190 -5.92 7.29 10.24
N PRO A 191 -5.64 5.98 10.25
CA PRO A 191 -5.59 5.16 9.03
C PRO A 191 -6.91 5.16 8.23
N LEU A 192 -6.94 4.71 6.97
CA LEU A 192 -5.85 4.10 6.19
C LEU A 192 -5.04 5.15 5.41
N HIS A 193 -3.74 4.90 5.28
CA HIS A 193 -2.80 5.76 4.57
C HIS A 193 -2.24 5.08 3.30
N SER A 194 -1.84 5.89 2.33
CA SER A 194 -1.00 5.47 1.20
C SER A 194 0.01 6.56 0.88
N LEU A 195 1.12 6.20 0.25
CA LEU A 195 2.16 7.12 -0.17
C LEU A 195 2.32 7.04 -1.68
N ILE A 196 2.63 8.15 -2.33
CA ILE A 196 2.95 8.20 -3.75
C ILE A 196 4.32 8.80 -3.91
N ILE A 197 5.20 8.10 -4.62
CA ILE A 197 6.48 8.66 -5.05
C ILE A 197 6.30 9.20 -6.45
N ILE A 198 6.59 10.49 -6.63
CA ILE A 198 6.45 11.12 -7.94
C ILE A 198 7.60 10.66 -8.85
N GLY A 199 7.23 10.15 -10.02
CA GLY A 199 8.17 9.86 -11.10
C GLY A 199 8.86 11.13 -11.59
N GLU A 200 10.13 11.00 -11.94
CA GLU A 200 10.94 12.10 -12.45
C GLU A 200 11.87 11.53 -13.53
N GLU A 201 11.51 11.75 -14.79
CA GLU A 201 12.43 11.51 -15.90
C GLU A 201 13.32 12.75 -16.10
N LYS A 202 14.59 12.56 -16.45
CA LYS A 202 15.49 13.67 -16.76
C LYS A 202 14.89 14.58 -17.84
N GLY A 203 14.55 15.80 -17.45
CA GLY A 203 13.98 16.82 -18.35
C GLY A 203 12.45 16.81 -18.44
N GLN A 204 11.77 15.88 -17.76
CA GLN A 204 10.31 15.86 -17.66
C GLN A 204 9.87 16.44 -16.32
N GLN A 205 9.10 17.52 -16.36
CA GLN A 205 8.44 18.06 -15.18
C GLN A 205 7.06 17.41 -15.03
N LEU A 206 6.49 17.49 -13.83
CA LEU A 206 5.06 17.25 -13.63
C LEU A 206 4.27 18.06 -14.65
N HIS A 207 3.16 17.50 -15.13
CA HIS A 207 2.29 18.24 -16.03
C HIS A 207 1.80 19.51 -15.31
N GLU A 208 1.68 20.64 -16.02
CA GLU A 208 1.36 21.93 -15.40
C GLU A 208 0.10 21.87 -14.52
N LEU A 209 -0.94 21.20 -15.01
CA LEU A 209 -2.18 20.96 -14.27
C LEU A 209 -1.98 20.08 -13.01
N GLU A 210 -1.11 19.07 -13.07
CA GLU A 210 -0.77 18.25 -11.89
C GLU A 210 -0.11 19.14 -10.84
N LEU A 211 0.86 19.96 -11.25
CA LEU A 211 1.56 20.86 -10.35
C LEU A 211 0.62 21.92 -9.76
N GLU A 212 -0.24 22.53 -10.58
CA GLU A 212 -1.23 23.52 -10.14
C GLU A 212 -2.19 22.92 -9.11
N TYR A 213 -2.68 21.70 -9.34
CA TYR A 213 -3.51 20.98 -8.38
C TYR A 213 -2.77 20.73 -7.06
N LEU A 214 -1.52 20.26 -7.13
CA LEU A 214 -0.73 19.90 -5.96
C LEU A 214 -0.35 21.10 -5.09
N LYS A 215 -0.26 22.32 -5.64
CA LYS A 215 0.06 23.56 -4.90
C LYS A 215 -0.80 23.77 -3.66
N HIS A 216 -2.05 23.31 -3.68
CA HIS A 216 -3.00 23.46 -2.58
C HIS A 216 -2.72 22.53 -1.38
N TYR A 217 -1.81 21.57 -1.52
CA TYR A 217 -1.56 20.52 -0.53
C TYR A 217 -0.11 20.50 -0.03
N PHE A 218 0.73 21.46 -0.41
CA PHE A 218 2.12 21.51 0.04
C PHE A 218 2.21 21.75 1.54
N VAL A 219 3.06 20.96 2.19
CA VAL A 219 3.48 21.10 3.61
C VAL A 219 4.95 21.45 3.70
#